data_AF-A0A840BSF7-F1
#
_entry.id   AF-A0A840BSF7-F1
#
_cell.length_a   1.000
_cell.length_b   1.000
_cell.length_c   1.000
_cell.angle_alpha   90.00
_cell.angle_beta   90.00
_cell.angle_gamma   90.00
#
_symmetry.space_group_name_H-M   'P 1'
#
loop_
_entity.id
_entity.type
_entity.pdbx_description
1 polymer ?
#
loop_
_entity_poly.entity_id
_entity_poly.type
_entity_poly.pdbx_seq_one_letter_code
_entity_poly.pdbx_strand_id
1 'polypeptide(L)'
;MTQTRKLVLLASLLLSASMPAAAAYSWAFDSGSGKCSVPNSTTSSCTVTSAGPTVTATMYSNTNGSGANSDLYTLETGYMGVYSGGIGEHNKDGCSSGSSCDVGDLYSSAPEHAIDNDQRYDSVLLNFGTSVKLNSLSIGWKGTDSDMTVLAYTGTGTCVATSTCSATLAGKKYSDLTNSGWSLIGHYADVALNAVTGINGGNVSSSYWLIGAFNPLVGGSTTGFDSFRNDAIKLKSIAADVPGKVPEPASLLLVGLGLAAAARFSRRA
;
A
#
# COMPACT_ATOMS: atom_id res chain seq x y z
N MET A 1 67.96 30.49 -13.75
CA MET A 1 67.76 29.09 -13.33
C MET A 1 67.23 29.12 -11.91
N THR A 2 66.03 28.65 -11.54
CA THR A 2 65.00 27.87 -12.25
C THR A 2 63.69 27.98 -11.45
N GLN A 3 62.67 28.54 -12.09
CA GLN A 3 61.26 28.10 -12.14
C GLN A 3 60.39 28.07 -10.87
N THR A 4 59.57 29.12 -10.75
CA THR A 4 58.23 29.17 -10.14
C THR A 4 57.34 28.03 -10.67
N ARG A 5 56.81 27.18 -9.78
CA ARG A 5 55.79 26.18 -10.15
C ARG A 5 54.39 26.68 -9.76
N LYS A 6 53.59 26.91 -10.80
CA LYS A 6 52.20 27.37 -10.78
C LYS A 6 51.29 26.33 -10.12
N LEU A 7 50.34 26.83 -9.33
CA LEU A 7 49.11 26.14 -8.93
C LEU A 7 48.44 25.51 -10.17
N VAL A 8 48.03 24.26 -10.04
CA VAL A 8 47.04 23.65 -10.93
C VAL A 8 45.94 23.05 -10.06
N LEU A 9 44.87 23.82 -9.87
CA LEU A 9 43.57 23.30 -9.43
C LEU A 9 42.97 22.54 -10.61
N LEU A 10 42.88 21.21 -10.51
CA LEU A 10 42.04 20.41 -11.40
C LEU A 10 40.65 20.27 -10.73
N ALA A 11 39.71 21.13 -11.12
CA ALA A 11 38.29 20.89 -10.89
C ALA A 11 37.75 20.11 -12.09
N SER A 12 37.73 18.78 -11.99
CA SER A 12 37.09 17.91 -12.96
C SER A 12 35.57 17.98 -12.80
N LEU A 13 34.93 18.77 -13.66
CA LEU A 13 33.47 18.87 -13.77
C LEU A 13 32.93 17.61 -14.48
N LEU A 14 32.53 16.60 -13.70
CA LEU A 14 31.76 15.46 -14.20
C LEU A 14 30.31 15.91 -14.43
N LEU A 15 29.98 16.30 -15.67
CA LEU A 15 28.59 16.32 -16.14
C LEU A 15 28.14 14.87 -16.38
N SER A 16 27.88 14.14 -15.29
CA SER A 16 27.01 12.98 -15.37
C SER A 16 25.60 13.51 -15.59
N ALA A 17 25.04 13.28 -16.78
CA ALA A 17 23.62 13.43 -17.03
C ALA A 17 22.86 12.49 -16.08
N SER A 18 22.53 13.00 -14.90
CA SER A 18 21.59 12.36 -14.00
C SER A 18 20.24 12.44 -14.68
N MET A 19 19.87 11.37 -15.40
CA MET A 19 18.45 11.07 -15.59
C MET A 19 17.78 11.25 -14.22
N PRO A 20 16.71 12.05 -14.09
CA PRO A 20 15.98 12.07 -12.85
C PRO A 20 15.37 10.67 -12.69
N ALA A 21 16.04 9.83 -11.92
CA ALA A 21 15.34 8.78 -11.20
C ALA A 21 14.38 9.54 -10.29
N ALA A 22 13.14 9.71 -10.74
CA ALA A 22 12.08 10.15 -9.86
C ALA A 22 12.07 9.10 -8.74
N ALA A 23 12.59 9.47 -7.57
CA ALA A 23 12.47 8.61 -6.42
C ALA A 23 10.97 8.38 -6.19
N ALA A 24 10.57 7.16 -5.89
CA ALA A 24 9.20 6.91 -5.46
C ALA A 24 9.08 7.36 -4.00
N TYR A 25 7.93 7.93 -3.63
CA TYR A 25 7.58 8.08 -2.22
C TYR A 25 7.23 6.69 -1.67
N SER A 26 7.58 6.45 -0.41
CA SER A 26 7.27 5.18 0.26
C SER A 26 6.52 5.40 1.57
N TRP A 27 5.64 4.45 1.89
CA TRP A 27 4.86 4.43 3.11
C TRP A 27 4.96 3.04 3.72
N ALA A 28 5.28 2.99 5.01
CA ALA A 28 5.39 1.76 5.80
C ALA A 28 4.23 1.70 6.78
N PHE A 29 3.62 0.52 6.91
CA PHE A 29 2.43 0.27 7.72
C PHE A 29 2.71 -0.67 8.91
N ASP A 30 3.90 -1.25 9.02
CA ASP A 30 4.25 -2.16 10.11
C ASP A 30 4.42 -1.46 11.45
N SER A 31 4.27 -2.21 12.55
CA SER A 31 4.40 -1.69 13.92
C SER A 31 5.80 -1.16 14.23
N GLY A 32 6.84 -1.66 13.56
CA GLY A 32 8.21 -1.20 13.71
C GLY A 32 8.45 0.20 13.13
N SER A 33 7.63 0.62 12.17
CA SER A 33 7.70 1.97 11.57
C SER A 33 7.26 3.08 12.54
N GLY A 34 6.37 2.76 13.48
CA GLY A 34 5.70 3.73 14.36
C GLY A 34 4.84 4.77 13.60
N LYS A 35 4.51 4.54 12.33
CA LYS A 35 3.79 5.51 11.48
C LYS A 35 2.30 5.25 11.35
N CYS A 36 1.88 4.01 11.52
CA CYS A 36 0.49 3.56 11.56
C CYS A 36 0.22 3.03 12.97
N SER A 37 -0.83 3.49 13.62
CA SER A 37 -1.18 3.07 14.98
C SER A 37 -2.69 2.95 15.10
N VAL A 38 -3.14 1.79 15.56
CA VAL A 38 -4.55 1.48 15.81
C VAL A 38 -4.69 1.09 17.28
N PRO A 39 -5.35 1.91 18.12
CA PRO A 39 -5.31 1.74 19.58
C PRO A 39 -6.17 0.59 20.11
N ASN A 40 -7.09 0.04 19.31
CA ASN A 40 -7.99 -1.04 19.71
C ASN A 40 -8.68 -1.71 18.49
N SER A 41 -9.48 -2.75 18.76
CA SER A 41 -10.26 -3.54 17.79
C SER A 41 -11.43 -2.80 17.13
N THR A 42 -11.58 -1.48 17.30
CA THR A 42 -12.69 -0.71 16.70
C THR A 42 -12.26 0.21 15.57
N THR A 43 -10.96 0.31 15.33
CA THR A 43 -10.40 1.23 14.35
C THR A 43 -10.31 0.55 13.00
N SER A 44 -10.92 1.13 11.96
CA SER A 44 -10.89 0.58 10.60
C SER A 44 -9.76 1.13 9.74
N SER A 45 -9.07 2.18 10.20
CA SER A 45 -8.13 2.92 9.37
C SER A 45 -6.89 3.41 10.12
N CYS A 46 -5.83 3.65 9.37
CA CYS A 46 -4.68 4.39 9.85
C CYS A 46 -4.16 5.34 8.78
N THR A 47 -3.39 6.32 9.22
CA THR A 47 -2.82 7.34 8.34
C THR A 47 -1.31 7.36 8.48
N VAL A 48 -0.60 7.31 7.35
CA VAL A 48 0.86 7.38 7.29
C VAL A 48 1.26 8.63 6.53
N THR A 49 2.00 9.52 7.20
CA THR A 49 2.62 10.69 6.57
C THR A 49 4.09 10.40 6.28
N SER A 50 4.48 10.53 5.01
CA SER A 50 5.87 10.47 4.55
C SER A 50 6.31 11.86 4.07
N ALA A 51 7.50 11.98 3.45
CA ALA A 51 7.88 13.21 2.75
C ALA A 51 6.98 13.55 1.54
N GLY A 52 6.11 12.61 1.14
CA GLY A 52 5.10 12.76 0.09
C GLY A 52 3.70 13.05 0.62
N PRO A 53 2.65 12.81 -0.18
CA PRO A 53 1.28 12.94 0.29
C PRO A 53 1.00 11.98 1.46
N THR A 54 0.11 12.40 2.34
CA THR A 54 -0.43 11.55 3.38
C THR A 54 -1.28 10.45 2.74
N VAL A 55 -1.06 9.19 3.14
CA VAL A 55 -1.91 8.07 2.75
C VAL A 55 -2.77 7.63 3.93
N THR A 56 -4.06 7.44 3.71
CA THR A 56 -4.97 6.79 4.65
C THR A 56 -5.30 5.40 4.13
N ALA A 57 -5.02 4.38 4.93
CA ALA A 57 -5.39 3.00 4.68
C ALA A 57 -6.68 2.69 5.47
N THR A 58 -7.69 2.12 4.83
CA THR A 58 -8.96 1.70 5.46
C THR A 58 -9.30 0.28 5.05
N MET A 59 -9.61 -0.58 6.01
CA MET A 59 -9.93 -1.99 5.73
C MET A 59 -11.39 -2.18 5.31
N TYR A 60 -11.62 -3.14 4.42
CA TYR A 60 -12.91 -3.48 3.83
C TYR A 60 -12.99 -4.97 3.53
N SER A 61 -14.12 -5.57 3.91
CA SER A 61 -14.44 -6.96 3.59
C SER A 61 -15.93 -7.14 3.27
N ASN A 62 -16.29 -8.21 2.56
CA ASN A 62 -17.66 -8.56 2.18
C ASN A 62 -18.42 -9.23 3.33
N THR A 63 -18.59 -8.50 4.43
CA THR A 63 -19.15 -9.02 5.70
C THR A 63 -20.59 -8.55 5.92
N ASN A 64 -21.06 -7.56 5.16
CA ASN A 64 -22.43 -7.06 5.25
C ASN A 64 -23.38 -7.88 4.38
N GLY A 65 -23.89 -8.98 4.94
CA GLY A 65 -24.85 -9.87 4.28
C GLY A 65 -25.36 -10.98 5.19
N SER A 66 -26.10 -11.92 4.58
CA SER A 66 -26.59 -13.13 5.26
C SER A 66 -26.79 -14.26 4.26
N GLY A 67 -26.74 -15.51 4.74
CA GLY A 67 -26.93 -16.72 3.92
C GLY A 67 -25.62 -17.45 3.60
N ALA A 68 -25.69 -18.58 2.89
CA ALA A 68 -24.56 -19.49 2.74
C ALA A 68 -23.46 -19.04 1.74
N ASN A 69 -23.73 -18.01 0.93
CA ASN A 69 -22.80 -17.54 -0.10
C ASN A 69 -22.32 -16.11 0.22
N SER A 70 -21.17 -16.02 0.87
CA SER A 70 -20.52 -14.75 1.24
C SER A 70 -20.08 -13.93 0.02
N ASP A 71 -19.87 -14.53 -1.15
CA ASP A 71 -19.52 -13.79 -2.39
C ASP A 71 -20.59 -12.78 -2.81
N LEU A 72 -21.83 -12.97 -2.34
CA LEU A 72 -22.95 -12.08 -2.59
C LEU A 72 -23.11 -10.97 -1.54
N TYR A 73 -22.31 -10.99 -0.49
CA TYR A 73 -22.37 -10.00 0.57
C TYR A 73 -21.81 -8.67 0.06
N THR A 74 -22.24 -7.60 0.69
CA THR A 74 -21.75 -6.27 0.35
C THR A 74 -20.55 -5.92 1.22
N LEU A 75 -19.69 -5.05 0.69
CA LEU A 75 -18.54 -4.55 1.42
C LEU A 75 -18.99 -3.66 2.57
N GLU A 76 -18.32 -3.80 3.70
CA GLU A 76 -18.31 -2.83 4.78
C GLU A 76 -16.90 -2.74 5.36
N THR A 77 -16.66 -1.75 6.22
CA THR A 77 -15.35 -1.61 6.85
C THR A 77 -15.11 -2.73 7.85
N GLY A 78 -13.92 -3.34 7.83
CA GLY A 78 -13.47 -4.23 8.89
C GLY A 78 -12.70 -3.48 9.99
N TYR A 79 -11.98 -4.23 10.80
CA TYR A 79 -11.19 -3.71 11.92
C TYR A 79 -9.69 -3.94 11.66
N MET A 80 -8.95 -2.85 11.57
CA MET A 80 -7.52 -2.86 11.26
C MET A 80 -6.67 -3.23 12.48
N GLY A 81 -5.65 -4.05 12.24
CA GLY A 81 -4.53 -4.31 13.14
C GLY A 81 -3.19 -3.92 12.52
N VAL A 82 -2.25 -3.49 13.35
CA VAL A 82 -0.87 -3.16 12.95
C VAL A 82 0.09 -4.14 13.60
N TYR A 83 0.81 -4.92 12.79
CA TYR A 83 1.69 -5.99 13.24
C TYR A 83 3.13 -5.79 12.74
N SER A 84 4.07 -6.60 13.23
CA SER A 84 5.47 -6.55 12.77
C SER A 84 5.62 -6.83 11.28
N GLY A 85 4.71 -7.62 10.70
CA GLY A 85 4.66 -7.94 9.27
C GLY A 85 3.88 -6.94 8.42
N GLY A 86 3.27 -5.90 9.00
CA GLY A 86 2.41 -4.96 8.27
C GLY A 86 1.01 -4.87 8.86
N ILE A 87 0.12 -4.20 8.13
CA ILE A 87 -1.30 -4.13 8.45
C ILE A 87 -2.05 -5.37 7.96
N GLY A 88 -3.03 -5.79 8.75
CA GLY A 88 -4.02 -6.82 8.43
C GLY A 88 -5.34 -6.49 9.12
N GLU A 89 -6.40 -7.25 8.89
CA GLU A 89 -7.71 -6.98 9.48
C GLU A 89 -8.27 -8.18 10.26
N HIS A 90 -9.41 -7.94 10.91
CA HIS A 90 -10.37 -8.96 11.28
C HIS A 90 -11.76 -8.44 10.93
N ASN A 91 -12.63 -9.36 10.54
CA ASN A 91 -13.94 -9.12 9.98
C ASN A 91 -14.97 -8.80 11.06
N LYS A 92 -15.94 -7.97 10.68
CA LYS A 92 -17.02 -7.56 11.58
C LYS A 92 -17.96 -8.69 11.96
N ASP A 93 -18.14 -9.64 11.05
CA ASP A 93 -18.91 -10.85 11.29
C ASP A 93 -18.02 -11.99 11.81
N GLY A 94 -16.82 -11.70 12.31
CA GLY A 94 -15.96 -12.65 13.00
C GLY A 94 -16.64 -13.32 14.20
N CYS A 95 -16.48 -14.64 14.33
CA CYS A 95 -17.19 -15.46 15.32
C CYS A 95 -16.37 -16.71 15.72
N SER A 96 -16.66 -17.29 16.90
CA SER A 96 -16.03 -18.57 17.30
C SER A 96 -16.60 -19.78 16.56
N SER A 97 -17.84 -19.69 16.09
CA SER A 97 -18.57 -20.79 15.43
C SER A 97 -19.84 -20.26 14.78
N GLY A 98 -20.20 -20.80 13.62
CA GLY A 98 -21.47 -20.52 12.94
C GLY A 98 -21.33 -20.67 11.43
N SER A 99 -22.46 -20.82 10.72
CA SER A 99 -22.45 -20.97 9.26
C SER A 99 -22.69 -19.67 8.49
N SER A 100 -22.94 -18.57 9.20
CA SER A 100 -23.29 -17.26 8.64
C SER A 100 -22.34 -16.14 9.08
N CYS A 101 -21.18 -16.51 9.61
CA CYS A 101 -20.21 -15.62 10.21
C CYS A 101 -18.81 -16.10 9.82
N ASP A 102 -17.80 -15.27 10.06
CA ASP A 102 -16.42 -15.62 9.74
C ASP A 102 -15.76 -16.35 10.90
N VAL A 103 -15.54 -17.66 10.75
CA VAL A 103 -15.28 -18.55 11.88
C VAL A 103 -13.79 -18.58 12.15
N GLY A 104 -13.42 -18.11 13.33
CA GLY A 104 -12.01 -17.98 13.73
C GLY A 104 -11.52 -16.52 13.69
N ASP A 105 -12.29 -15.62 13.07
CA ASP A 105 -11.85 -14.24 12.81
C ASP A 105 -12.17 -13.30 13.97
N LEU A 106 -11.78 -13.71 15.16
CA LEU A 106 -11.92 -12.89 16.35
C LEU A 106 -10.65 -12.10 16.59
N TYR A 107 -10.81 -10.87 17.05
CA TYR A 107 -9.69 -10.04 17.48
C TYR A 107 -8.71 -10.75 18.43
N SER A 108 -9.20 -11.69 19.26
CA SER A 108 -8.39 -12.43 20.24
C SER A 108 -7.78 -13.74 19.74
N SER A 109 -8.10 -14.21 18.53
CA SER A 109 -7.52 -15.42 17.95
C SER A 109 -6.40 -15.08 16.98
N ALA A 110 -5.39 -15.95 16.94
CA ALA A 110 -4.41 -16.01 15.88
C ALA A 110 -4.71 -17.27 15.05
N PRO A 111 -4.44 -17.28 13.73
CA PRO A 111 -3.64 -16.32 12.96
C PRO A 111 -4.43 -15.19 12.29
N GLU A 112 -5.76 -15.19 12.39
CA GLU A 112 -6.70 -14.30 11.69
C GLU A 112 -6.55 -12.86 12.16
N HIS A 113 -5.66 -12.15 11.45
CA HIS A 113 -5.20 -10.77 11.63
C HIS A 113 -4.52 -10.33 10.32
N ALA A 114 -5.07 -10.78 9.20
CA ALA A 114 -4.50 -10.69 7.86
C ALA A 114 -5.50 -10.01 6.92
N ILE A 115 -5.06 -9.70 5.71
CA ILE A 115 -5.95 -9.48 4.58
C ILE A 115 -5.99 -10.82 3.88
N ASP A 116 -7.11 -11.53 3.91
CA ASP A 116 -7.23 -12.86 3.32
C ASP A 116 -8.44 -13.05 2.40
N ASN A 117 -8.54 -14.24 1.82
CA ASN A 117 -9.68 -14.65 0.99
C ASN A 117 -10.37 -15.91 1.51
N ASP A 118 -10.12 -16.31 2.76
CA ASP A 118 -10.77 -17.47 3.36
C ASP A 118 -12.14 -17.06 3.90
N GLN A 119 -13.20 -17.70 3.42
CA GLN A 119 -14.61 -17.40 3.70
C GLN A 119 -15.10 -15.98 3.31
N ARG A 120 -14.32 -14.93 3.57
CA ARG A 120 -14.52 -13.53 3.16
C ARG A 120 -13.40 -13.13 2.21
N TYR A 121 -13.51 -11.95 1.62
CA TYR A 121 -12.50 -11.35 0.79
C TYR A 121 -12.17 -10.00 1.38
N ASP A 122 -10.94 -9.88 1.82
CA ASP A 122 -10.46 -8.71 2.53
C ASP A 122 -9.67 -7.79 1.61
N SER A 123 -9.68 -6.51 1.94
CA SER A 123 -8.98 -5.50 1.18
C SER A 123 -8.68 -4.24 1.98
N VAL A 124 -7.63 -3.55 1.58
CA VAL A 124 -7.28 -2.23 2.07
C VAL A 124 -7.45 -1.19 0.98
N LEU A 125 -8.29 -0.19 1.27
CA LEU A 125 -8.43 1.03 0.50
C LEU A 125 -7.33 2.01 0.90
N LEU A 126 -6.47 2.36 -0.04
CA LEU A 126 -5.48 3.42 0.08
C LEU A 126 -6.01 4.70 -0.55
N ASN A 127 -6.10 5.76 0.25
CA ASN A 127 -6.48 7.10 -0.17
C ASN A 127 -5.30 8.05 -0.02
N PHE A 128 -4.79 8.57 -1.14
CA PHE A 128 -3.67 9.50 -1.18
C PHE A 128 -4.08 10.98 -1.17
N GLY A 129 -5.38 11.28 -1.34
CA GLY A 129 -5.90 12.63 -1.53
C GLY A 129 -5.41 13.34 -2.81
N THR A 130 -4.50 12.73 -3.55
CA THR A 130 -3.92 13.20 -4.81
C THR A 130 -3.65 12.03 -5.73
N SER A 131 -3.56 12.29 -7.04
CA SER A 131 -3.31 11.24 -8.02
C SER A 131 -1.88 10.75 -7.89
N VAL A 132 -1.71 9.43 -7.75
CA VAL A 132 -0.41 8.76 -7.67
C VAL A 132 -0.36 7.57 -8.62
N LYS A 133 0.83 7.25 -9.12
CA LYS A 133 1.11 5.97 -9.79
C LYS A 133 1.68 5.02 -8.75
N LEU A 134 0.85 4.12 -8.24
CA LEU A 134 1.31 3.09 -7.31
C LEU A 134 2.18 2.10 -8.09
N ASN A 135 3.46 1.99 -7.73
CA ASN A 135 4.46 1.27 -8.52
C ASN A 135 4.80 -0.08 -7.91
N SER A 136 4.78 -0.17 -6.58
CA SER A 136 5.16 -1.39 -5.90
C SER A 136 4.55 -1.51 -4.51
N LEU A 137 4.55 -2.74 -4.01
CA LEU A 137 4.18 -3.09 -2.65
C LEU A 137 5.18 -4.09 -2.07
N SER A 138 5.12 -4.29 -0.75
CA SER A 138 5.74 -5.43 -0.08
C SER A 138 4.83 -5.96 1.02
N ILE A 139 4.90 -7.26 1.26
CA ILE A 139 4.24 -7.93 2.38
C ILE A 139 5.28 -8.39 3.40
N GLY A 140 4.95 -8.36 4.69
CA GLY A 140 5.88 -8.79 5.74
C GLY A 140 5.49 -10.09 6.41
N TRP A 141 4.32 -10.62 6.07
CA TRP A 141 3.80 -11.91 6.52
C TRP A 141 2.86 -12.48 5.46
N LYS A 142 2.81 -13.82 5.38
CA LYS A 142 1.84 -14.56 4.59
C LYS A 142 1.38 -15.82 5.33
N GLY A 143 0.19 -16.29 5.00
CA GLY A 143 -0.36 -17.57 5.43
C GLY A 143 0.18 -18.71 4.57
N THR A 144 -0.72 -19.55 4.07
CA THR A 144 -0.38 -20.64 3.16
C THR A 144 0.05 -20.09 1.81
N ASP A 145 -0.74 -19.17 1.26
CA ASP A 145 -0.45 -18.50 0.00
C ASP A 145 -0.54 -16.96 0.10
N SER A 146 -0.23 -16.28 -0.99
CA SER A 146 0.06 -14.84 -1.05
C SER A 146 -0.31 -14.21 -2.39
N ASP A 147 -1.26 -14.79 -3.11
CA ASP A 147 -1.81 -14.18 -4.30
C ASP A 147 -2.61 -12.93 -3.91
N MET A 148 -2.49 -11.88 -4.71
CA MET A 148 -3.07 -10.57 -4.40
C MET A 148 -3.83 -9.99 -5.59
N THR A 149 -4.81 -9.15 -5.29
CA THR A 149 -5.56 -8.39 -6.31
C THR A 149 -5.38 -6.90 -6.08
N VAL A 150 -5.11 -6.15 -7.16
CA VAL A 150 -4.98 -4.69 -7.11
C VAL A 150 -5.98 -4.05 -8.06
N LEU A 151 -6.74 -3.08 -7.56
CA LEU A 151 -7.60 -2.21 -8.34
C LEU A 151 -7.22 -0.74 -8.14
N ALA A 152 -7.51 0.07 -9.15
CA ALA A 152 -7.43 1.53 -9.05
C ALA A 152 -8.78 2.14 -9.43
N TYR A 153 -9.18 3.21 -8.74
CA TYR A 153 -10.37 3.95 -9.16
C TYR A 153 -10.02 4.88 -10.32
N THR A 154 -10.62 4.66 -11.49
CA THR A 154 -10.41 5.45 -12.72
C THR A 154 -11.69 6.16 -13.18
N GLY A 155 -12.80 5.96 -12.47
CA GLY A 155 -14.07 6.63 -12.70
C GLY A 155 -14.02 8.15 -12.45
N THR A 156 -15.06 8.84 -12.91
CA THR A 156 -15.20 10.29 -12.73
C THR A 156 -15.87 10.59 -11.37
N GLY A 157 -15.17 11.26 -10.46
CA GLY A 157 -15.71 11.71 -9.16
C GLY A 157 -14.64 12.15 -8.16
N THR A 158 -14.82 13.32 -7.53
CA THR A 158 -13.91 13.86 -6.51
C THR A 158 -14.28 13.31 -5.15
N CYS A 159 -13.59 12.28 -4.67
CA CYS A 159 -13.66 11.92 -3.26
C CYS A 159 -12.98 13.03 -2.44
N VAL A 160 -13.77 13.81 -1.71
CA VAL A 160 -13.28 14.83 -0.79
C VAL A 160 -13.31 14.27 0.63
N ALA A 161 -12.25 14.54 1.38
CA ALA A 161 -11.94 14.02 2.72
C ALA A 161 -12.89 14.48 3.85
N THR A 162 -14.16 14.76 3.56
CA THR A 162 -15.20 14.99 4.57
C THR A 162 -16.48 14.27 4.14
N SER A 163 -16.68 13.07 4.69
CA SER A 163 -17.95 12.31 4.77
C SER A 163 -18.57 11.62 3.54
N THR A 164 -18.03 11.70 2.33
CA THR A 164 -18.57 10.90 1.18
C THR A 164 -17.49 10.37 0.22
N CYS A 165 -16.51 9.65 0.76
CA CYS A 165 -15.82 8.59 0.01
C CYS A 165 -16.34 7.19 0.42
N SER A 166 -17.56 7.15 1.00
CA SER A 166 -18.37 5.94 1.25
C SER A 166 -19.16 5.49 0.00
N ALA A 167 -19.02 6.18 -1.14
CA ALA A 167 -19.87 5.97 -2.31
C ALA A 167 -19.38 4.90 -3.31
N THR A 168 -18.20 4.30 -3.11
CA THR A 168 -17.60 3.40 -4.12
C THR A 168 -17.31 1.98 -3.65
N LEU A 169 -17.34 1.68 -2.35
CA LEU A 169 -17.14 0.32 -1.82
C LEU A 169 -18.26 -0.12 -0.89
N ALA A 170 -18.53 0.62 0.19
CA ALA A 170 -19.56 0.24 1.16
C ALA A 170 -20.93 0.01 0.49
N GLY A 171 -21.55 -1.14 0.75
CA GLY A 171 -22.82 -1.53 0.13
C GLY A 171 -22.73 -2.02 -1.32
N LYS A 172 -21.52 -2.09 -1.93
CA LYS A 172 -21.27 -2.74 -3.22
C LYS A 172 -20.78 -4.17 -3.01
N LYS A 173 -20.91 -5.01 -4.03
CA LYS A 173 -20.22 -6.32 -4.06
C LYS A 173 -18.89 -6.17 -4.79
N TYR A 174 -17.94 -7.06 -4.55
CA TYR A 174 -16.71 -7.12 -5.35
C TYR A 174 -17.00 -7.26 -6.85
N SER A 175 -18.01 -8.05 -7.21
CA SER A 175 -18.47 -8.23 -8.59
C SER A 175 -18.96 -6.95 -9.27
N ASP A 176 -19.34 -5.93 -8.50
CA ASP A 176 -19.92 -4.70 -9.03
C ASP A 176 -18.87 -3.61 -9.24
N LEU A 177 -17.64 -3.80 -8.74
CA LEU A 177 -16.62 -2.74 -8.67
C LEU A 177 -16.18 -2.26 -10.05
N THR A 178 -15.98 -3.18 -11.00
CA THR A 178 -15.55 -2.83 -12.37
C THR A 178 -16.62 -2.04 -13.14
N ASN A 179 -17.90 -2.24 -12.79
CA ASN A 179 -19.01 -1.43 -13.30
C ASN A 179 -19.22 -0.13 -12.51
N SER A 180 -18.50 0.06 -11.39
CA SER A 180 -18.62 1.19 -10.46
C SER A 180 -17.38 2.09 -10.47
N GLY A 181 -16.64 2.12 -11.59
CA GLY A 181 -15.50 3.02 -11.80
C GLY A 181 -14.16 2.50 -11.28
N TRP A 182 -14.11 1.28 -10.74
CA TRP A 182 -12.84 0.60 -10.47
C TRP A 182 -12.31 -0.08 -11.72
N SER A 183 -10.99 -0.09 -11.88
CA SER A 183 -10.30 -0.85 -12.91
C SER A 183 -9.41 -1.88 -12.24
N LEU A 184 -9.51 -3.14 -12.67
CA LEU A 184 -8.56 -4.17 -12.31
C LEU A 184 -7.19 -3.80 -12.89
N ILE A 185 -6.20 -3.68 -12.02
CA ILE A 185 -4.81 -3.42 -12.41
C ILE A 185 -4.09 -4.74 -12.65
N GLY A 186 -4.40 -5.75 -11.83
CA GLY A 186 -3.94 -7.11 -12.04
C GLY A 186 -4.11 -7.98 -10.80
N HIS A 187 -3.95 -9.28 -11.03
CA HIS A 187 -3.65 -10.25 -9.99
C HIS A 187 -2.14 -10.52 -9.99
N TYR A 188 -1.57 -10.73 -8.80
CA TYR A 188 -0.14 -10.91 -8.60
C TYR A 188 0.06 -12.18 -7.81
N ALA A 189 0.65 -13.19 -8.45
CA ALA A 189 0.82 -14.50 -7.85
C ALA A 189 2.06 -14.54 -6.94
N ASP A 190 2.01 -15.38 -5.90
CA ASP A 190 3.17 -15.73 -5.06
C ASP A 190 3.95 -14.51 -4.54
N VAL A 191 3.26 -13.50 -4.02
CA VAL A 191 3.92 -12.26 -3.58
C VAL A 191 4.95 -12.57 -2.48
N ALA A 192 6.22 -12.32 -2.78
CA ALA A 192 7.30 -12.74 -1.90
C ALA A 192 7.41 -11.91 -0.61
N LEU A 193 7.67 -12.59 0.50
CA LEU A 193 7.88 -11.97 1.81
C LEU A 193 9.09 -11.03 1.82
N ASN A 194 8.88 -9.83 2.35
CA ASN A 194 9.90 -8.79 2.54
C ASN A 194 10.65 -8.40 1.24
N ALA A 195 10.04 -8.67 0.09
CA ALA A 195 10.54 -8.28 -1.22
C ALA A 195 9.63 -7.22 -1.83
N VAL A 196 10.20 -6.39 -2.69
CA VAL A 196 9.43 -5.40 -3.46
C VAL A 196 8.83 -6.10 -4.67
N THR A 197 7.51 -6.08 -4.77
CA THR A 197 6.77 -6.57 -5.93
C THR A 197 6.32 -5.38 -6.77
N GLY A 198 6.77 -5.35 -8.03
CA GLY A 198 6.33 -4.35 -9.00
C GLY A 198 4.90 -4.62 -9.42
N ILE A 199 4.08 -3.58 -9.41
CA ILE A 199 2.67 -3.60 -9.81
C ILE A 199 2.41 -2.51 -10.85
N ASN A 200 1.21 -2.49 -11.43
CA ASN A 200 0.75 -1.38 -12.29
C ASN A 200 1.67 -1.11 -13.51
N GLY A 201 2.06 -2.15 -14.23
CA GLY A 201 2.85 -2.02 -15.47
C GLY A 201 2.18 -1.15 -16.55
N GLY A 202 0.86 -0.94 -16.46
CA GLY A 202 0.08 -0.05 -17.31
C GLY A 202 0.22 1.45 -16.99
N ASN A 203 0.98 1.84 -15.95
CA ASN A 203 1.18 3.22 -15.52
C ASN A 203 -0.12 3.97 -15.18
N VAL A 204 -1.11 3.27 -14.62
CA VAL A 204 -2.37 3.88 -14.19
C VAL A 204 -2.10 4.83 -13.02
N SER A 205 -2.74 5.99 -13.04
CA SER A 205 -2.70 6.95 -11.93
C SER A 205 -4.07 7.00 -11.26
N SER A 206 -4.09 6.97 -9.93
CA SER A 206 -5.32 7.13 -9.15
C SER A 206 -5.03 7.73 -7.78
N SER A 207 -6.03 8.42 -7.22
CA SER A 207 -6.04 8.82 -5.81
C SER A 207 -6.49 7.69 -4.88
N TYR A 208 -7.08 6.61 -5.42
CA TYR A 208 -7.62 5.48 -4.68
C TYR A 208 -7.15 4.15 -5.26
N TRP A 209 -6.58 3.33 -4.39
CA TRP A 209 -6.11 1.98 -4.73
C TRP A 209 -6.72 0.99 -3.76
N LEU A 210 -7.26 -0.12 -4.27
CA LEU A 210 -7.76 -1.21 -3.45
C LEU A 210 -6.82 -2.39 -3.62
N ILE A 211 -6.29 -2.88 -2.50
CA ILE A 211 -5.35 -4.00 -2.49
C ILE A 211 -5.94 -5.07 -1.58
N GLY A 212 -6.14 -6.27 -2.08
CA GLY A 212 -6.66 -7.39 -1.29
C GLY A 212 -5.86 -8.67 -1.53
N ALA A 213 -6.23 -9.72 -0.80
CA ALA A 213 -5.91 -11.08 -1.18
C ALA A 213 -6.50 -11.39 -2.57
N PHE A 214 -6.17 -12.55 -3.14
CA PHE A 214 -6.70 -12.92 -4.44
C PHE A 214 -8.24 -12.96 -4.42
N ASN A 215 -8.84 -12.25 -5.37
CA ASN A 215 -10.28 -12.09 -5.45
C ASN A 215 -10.73 -12.25 -6.90
N PRO A 216 -11.29 -13.41 -7.28
CA PRO A 216 -11.72 -13.67 -8.65
C PRO A 216 -13.02 -12.92 -9.01
N LEU A 217 -13.74 -12.36 -8.02
CA LEU A 217 -15.03 -11.72 -8.25
C LEU A 217 -14.91 -10.39 -9.01
N VAL A 218 -13.73 -9.75 -9.00
CA VAL A 218 -13.52 -8.48 -9.71
C VAL A 218 -13.19 -8.65 -11.21
N GLY A 219 -13.23 -9.89 -11.73
CA GLY A 219 -12.95 -10.22 -13.12
C GLY A 219 -11.46 -10.42 -13.41
N GLY A 220 -11.08 -10.48 -14.70
CA GLY A 220 -9.71 -10.77 -15.13
C GLY A 220 -9.44 -12.26 -15.36
N SER A 221 -8.22 -12.58 -15.83
CA SER A 221 -7.79 -13.98 -15.96
C SER A 221 -7.36 -14.51 -14.60
N THR A 222 -7.96 -15.62 -14.19
CA THR A 222 -7.61 -16.35 -12.96
C THR A 222 -6.68 -17.54 -13.22
N THR A 223 -6.18 -17.70 -14.45
CA THR A 223 -5.23 -18.77 -14.80
C THR A 223 -3.94 -18.62 -13.99
N GLY A 224 -3.57 -19.67 -13.26
CA GLY A 224 -2.36 -19.69 -12.44
C GLY A 224 -2.55 -19.14 -11.02
N PHE A 225 -3.77 -18.76 -10.66
CA PHE A 225 -4.15 -18.39 -9.30
C PHE A 225 -4.91 -19.54 -8.67
N ASP A 226 -4.66 -19.77 -7.39
CA ASP A 226 -5.31 -20.82 -6.63
C ASP A 226 -6.78 -20.45 -6.35
N SER A 227 -7.65 -21.47 -6.29
CA SER A 227 -9.07 -21.30 -5.95
C SER A 227 -9.39 -21.86 -4.56
N PHE A 228 -8.36 -22.19 -3.78
CA PHE A 228 -8.47 -22.84 -2.48
C PHE A 228 -8.77 -21.84 -1.37
N ARG A 229 -8.78 -20.53 -1.65
CA ARG A 229 -9.13 -19.47 -0.69
C ARG A 229 -8.23 -19.51 0.54
N ASN A 230 -6.93 -19.60 0.33
CA ASN A 230 -5.93 -19.76 1.38
C ASN A 230 -4.87 -18.64 1.34
N ASP A 231 -5.14 -17.57 0.58
CA ASP A 231 -4.28 -16.40 0.48
C ASP A 231 -4.49 -15.53 1.69
N ALA A 232 -3.43 -15.25 2.43
CA ALA A 232 -3.50 -14.38 3.59
C ALA A 232 -2.20 -13.58 3.67
N ILE A 233 -2.28 -12.25 3.76
CA ILE A 233 -1.10 -11.38 3.77
C ILE A 233 -1.20 -10.30 4.83
N LYS A 234 -0.04 -9.73 5.20
CA LYS A 234 0.02 -8.43 5.89
C LYS A 234 0.75 -7.43 5.00
N LEU A 235 0.08 -6.35 4.63
CA LEU A 235 0.66 -5.32 3.77
C LEU A 235 1.66 -4.50 4.59
N LYS A 236 2.93 -4.59 4.22
CA LYS A 236 4.02 -3.96 4.96
C LYS A 236 4.32 -2.55 4.46
N SER A 237 4.43 -2.39 3.14
CA SER A 237 4.77 -1.11 2.56
C SER A 237 4.27 -0.96 1.14
N ILE A 238 4.22 0.27 0.67
CA ILE A 238 3.93 0.64 -0.72
C ILE A 238 4.89 1.73 -1.18
N ALA A 239 5.07 1.83 -2.50
CA ALA A 239 5.76 2.94 -3.13
C ALA A 239 5.04 3.44 -4.38
N ALA A 240 5.03 4.77 -4.56
CA ALA A 240 4.32 5.42 -5.65
C ALA A 240 5.07 6.65 -6.16
N ASP A 241 4.93 6.92 -7.46
CA ASP A 241 5.28 8.22 -8.03
C ASP A 241 4.12 9.19 -7.86
N VAL A 242 4.44 10.42 -7.49
CA VAL A 242 3.47 11.51 -7.44
C VAL A 242 3.78 12.44 -8.61
N PRO A 243 2.94 12.48 -9.66
CA PRO A 243 3.20 13.32 -10.83
C PRO A 243 3.49 14.78 -10.46
N GLY A 244 4.56 15.34 -11.03
CA GLY A 244 4.98 16.72 -10.75
C GLY A 244 5.64 16.92 -9.38
N LYS A 245 5.87 15.86 -8.61
CA LYS A 245 6.65 15.89 -7.36
C LYS A 245 7.81 14.90 -7.48
N VAL A 246 9.01 15.39 -7.16
CA VAL A 246 10.21 14.56 -7.05
C VAL A 246 10.58 14.52 -5.58
N PRO A 247 10.74 13.35 -4.94
CA PRO A 247 11.27 13.32 -3.59
C PRO A 247 12.62 14.01 -3.55
N GLU A 248 12.81 14.86 -2.56
CA GLU A 248 14.07 15.57 -2.38
C GLU A 248 15.21 14.54 -2.31
N PRO A 249 16.18 14.56 -3.24
CA PRO A 249 17.23 13.56 -3.24
C PRO A 249 17.99 13.63 -1.91
N ALA A 250 18.28 12.48 -1.30
CA ALA A 250 19.18 12.40 -0.14
C ALA A 250 20.54 13.09 -0.40
N SER A 251 20.89 13.29 -1.68
CA SER A 251 22.00 14.10 -2.15
C SER A 251 21.97 15.55 -1.65
N LEU A 252 20.81 16.18 -1.48
CA LEU A 252 20.71 17.54 -0.91
C LEU A 252 21.10 17.56 0.56
N LEU A 253 20.73 16.53 1.32
CA LEU A 253 21.22 16.35 2.69
C LEU A 253 22.73 16.15 2.69
N LEU A 254 23.27 15.33 1.80
CA LEU A 254 24.72 15.09 1.72
C LEU A 254 25.49 16.36 1.30
N VAL A 255 24.96 17.15 0.37
CA VAL A 255 25.51 18.45 -0.01
C VAL A 255 25.44 19.41 1.17
N GLY A 256 24.33 19.44 1.91
CA GLY A 256 24.18 20.24 3.13
C GLY A 256 25.18 19.85 4.22
N LEU A 257 25.36 18.55 4.46
CA LEU A 257 26.36 18.03 5.40
C LEU A 257 27.79 18.30 4.93
N GLY A 258 28.06 18.18 3.63
CA GLY A 258 29.35 18.52 3.03
C GLY A 258 29.69 20.00 3.17
N LEU A 259 28.73 20.90 2.94
CA LEU A 259 28.89 22.34 3.15
C LEU A 259 29.08 22.70 4.62
N ALA A 260 28.34 22.07 5.53
CA ALA A 260 28.50 22.25 6.97
C ALA A 260 29.88 21.77 7.46
N ALA A 261 30.35 20.64 6.95
CA ALA A 261 31.70 20.14 7.21
C ALA A 261 32.75 21.13 6.68
N ALA A 262 32.62 21.59 5.43
CA ALA A 262 33.55 22.56 4.83
C ALA A 262 33.58 23.89 5.60
N ALA A 263 32.44 24.41 6.03
CA ALA A 263 32.36 25.63 6.86
C ALA A 263 32.99 25.46 8.26
N ARG A 264 32.96 24.24 8.81
CA ARG A 264 33.61 23.91 10.07
C ARG A 264 35.14 23.80 9.93
N PHE A 265 35.63 23.33 8.79
CA PHE A 265 37.07 23.26 8.50
C PHE A 265 37.65 24.62 8.10
N SER A 266 36.90 25.50 7.41
CA SER A 266 37.38 26.84 7.05
C SER A 266 37.49 27.82 8.22
N ARG A 267 36.87 27.52 9.38
CA ARG A 267 37.03 28.29 10.63
C ARG A 267 38.24 27.87 11.48
N ARG A 268 38.98 26.83 11.07
CA ARG A 268 40.16 26.33 11.78
C ARG A 268 41.48 26.60 11.03
N ALA A 269 41.43 27.35 9.94
CA ALA A 269 42.60 27.87 9.23
C ALA A 269 42.82 29.34 9.58
#